data_AF-A0AAD7G622-F1
#
_entry.id   AF-A0AAD7G622-F1
#
_cell.length_a   1.000
_cell.length_b   1.000
_cell.length_c   1.000
_cell.angle_alpha   90.00
_cell.angle_beta   90.00
_cell.angle_gamma   90.00
#
_symmetry.space_group_name_H-M   'P 1'
#
loop_
_entity.id
_entity.type
_entity.pdbx_description
1 polymer ?
#
loop_
_entity_poly.entity_id
_entity_poly.type
_entity_poly.pdbx_seq_one_letter_code
_entity_poly.pdbx_strand_id
1 'polypeptide(L)'
;MLQEASLKGLTDVIRILVQNGANVDADQGEYDSPLQAACVHGHAEIIRLLLIHGADINLRGKYGTALQVAAFFGHKESVRVLIDGGANIDAEGGRYGTALYAAAIQGKTEILEVLLERGA
;
A
#
# COMPACT_ATOMS: atom_id res chain seq x y z
N MET A 1 1.72 -16.83 -1.73
CA MET A 1 1.27 -17.05 -0.33
C MET A 1 1.27 -15.77 0.50
N LEU A 2 2.41 -15.08 0.69
CA LEU A 2 2.49 -13.85 1.50
C LEU A 2 1.56 -12.73 0.99
N GLN A 3 1.54 -12.52 -0.34
CA GLN A 3 0.66 -11.54 -0.95
C GLN A 3 -0.83 -11.86 -0.77
N GLU A 4 -1.23 -13.11 -0.98
CA GLU A 4 -2.62 -13.54 -0.80
C GLU A 4 -3.07 -13.43 0.66
N ALA A 5 -2.21 -13.79 1.61
CA ALA A 5 -2.46 -13.58 3.02
C ALA A 5 -2.60 -12.08 3.36
N SER A 6 -1.84 -11.22 2.69
CA SER A 6 -1.89 -9.76 2.89
C SER A 6 -3.21 -9.19 2.36
N LEU A 7 -3.65 -9.64 1.17
CA LEU A 7 -4.96 -9.29 0.62
C LEU A 7 -6.10 -9.72 1.54
N LYS A 8 -6.02 -10.95 2.06
CA LYS A 8 -7.07 -11.56 2.91
C LYS A 8 -7.06 -11.10 4.36
N GLY A 9 -6.11 -10.25 4.79
CA GLY A 9 -6.09 -9.76 6.17
C GLY A 9 -5.57 -10.78 7.20
N LEU A 10 -4.82 -11.80 6.77
CA LEU A 10 -4.39 -12.92 7.62
C LEU A 10 -3.13 -12.59 8.42
N THR A 11 -3.24 -11.67 9.38
CA THR A 11 -2.10 -11.09 10.11
C THR A 11 -1.18 -12.15 10.76
N ASP A 12 -1.72 -13.19 11.38
CA ASP A 12 -0.90 -14.23 12.03
C ASP A 12 -0.13 -15.08 11.01
N VAL A 13 -0.73 -15.34 9.85
CA VAL A 13 -0.05 -16.02 8.74
C VAL A 13 1.08 -15.14 8.20
N ILE A 14 0.87 -13.83 8.05
CA ILE A 14 1.93 -12.89 7.66
C ILE A 14 3.08 -12.94 8.66
N ARG A 15 2.79 -12.84 9.97
CA ARG A 15 3.83 -12.90 11.03
C ARG A 15 4.67 -14.16 10.91
N ILE A 16 4.04 -15.33 10.80
CA ILE A 16 4.74 -16.60 10.67
C ILE A 16 5.63 -16.61 9.41
N LEU A 17 5.10 -16.16 8.27
CA LEU A 17 5.84 -16.17 7.01
C LEU A 17 7.06 -15.25 7.04
N VAL A 18 6.91 -13.99 7.49
CA VAL A 18 8.05 -13.06 7.55
C VAL A 18 9.09 -13.48 8.58
N GLN A 19 8.68 -14.06 9.72
CA GLN A 19 9.61 -14.61 10.73
C GLN A 19 10.41 -15.82 10.21
N ASN A 20 9.86 -16.55 9.24
CA ASN A 20 10.54 -17.68 8.59
C ASN A 20 11.29 -17.27 7.31
N GLY A 21 11.54 -15.97 7.11
CA GLY A 21 12.37 -15.47 6.00
C GLY A 21 11.66 -15.42 4.65
N ALA A 22 10.33 -15.38 4.62
CA ALA A 22 9.61 -15.09 3.38
C ALA A 22 10.06 -13.72 2.83
N ASN A 23 10.29 -13.64 1.52
CA ASN A 23 10.58 -12.37 0.86
C ASN A 23 9.38 -11.42 1.01
N VAL A 24 9.58 -10.32 1.73
CA VAL A 24 8.53 -9.34 2.06
C VAL A 24 8.03 -8.57 0.83
N ASP A 25 8.85 -8.48 -0.22
CA ASP A 25 8.54 -7.84 -1.50
C ASP A 25 8.26 -8.86 -2.61
N ALA A 26 7.74 -10.05 -2.25
CA ALA A 26 7.48 -11.10 -3.23
C ALA A 26 6.42 -10.71 -4.28
N ASP A 27 6.85 -10.60 -5.54
CA ASP A 27 6.02 -10.50 -6.76
C ASP A 27 5.61 -11.89 -7.25
N GLN A 28 4.72 -12.58 -6.55
CA GLN A 28 4.24 -13.91 -6.97
C GLN A 28 2.71 -14.04 -6.94
N GLY A 29 1.99 -12.96 -7.26
CA GLY A 29 0.53 -13.00 -7.31
C GLY A 29 -0.08 -11.95 -8.24
N GLU A 30 -1.35 -11.64 -8.03
CA GLU A 30 -2.11 -10.70 -8.88
C GLU A 30 -1.64 -9.24 -8.70
N TYR A 31 -1.11 -8.93 -7.52
CA TYR A 31 -0.53 -7.64 -7.19
C TYR A 31 1.00 -7.72 -7.35
N ASP A 32 1.67 -6.58 -7.41
CA ASP A 32 3.13 -6.57 -7.61
C ASP A 32 3.89 -6.72 -6.27
N SER A 33 3.20 -6.58 -5.13
CA SER A 33 3.77 -6.79 -3.78
C SER A 33 2.72 -7.14 -2.73
N PRO A 34 3.12 -7.77 -1.61
CA PRO A 34 2.27 -7.92 -0.43
C PRO A 34 1.79 -6.59 0.15
N LEU A 35 2.62 -5.54 0.07
CA LEU A 35 2.27 -4.21 0.57
C LEU A 35 1.11 -3.59 -0.24
N GLN A 36 1.18 -3.65 -1.57
CA GLN A 36 0.06 -3.21 -2.42
C GLN A 36 -1.20 -4.05 -2.20
N ALA A 37 -1.06 -5.38 -2.03
CA ALA A 37 -2.21 -6.25 -1.78
C ALA A 37 -2.94 -5.90 -0.47
N ALA A 38 -2.20 -5.60 0.61
CA ALA A 38 -2.79 -5.12 1.86
C ALA A 38 -3.55 -3.79 1.69
N CYS A 39 -3.04 -2.91 0.81
CA CYS A 39 -3.66 -1.61 0.52
C CYS A 39 -4.99 -1.71 -0.24
N VAL A 40 -5.28 -2.80 -0.94
CA VAL A 40 -6.56 -2.97 -1.66
C VAL A 40 -7.75 -2.97 -0.71
N HIS A 41 -7.60 -3.60 0.45
CA HIS A 41 -8.64 -3.72 1.48
C HIS A 41 -8.35 -2.91 2.75
N GLY A 42 -7.29 -2.09 2.74
CA GLY A 42 -7.01 -1.15 3.81
C GLY A 42 -6.50 -1.79 5.09
N HIS A 43 -5.79 -2.92 5.01
CA HIS A 43 -5.28 -3.66 6.16
C HIS A 43 -4.07 -2.95 6.80
N ALA A 44 -4.32 -1.80 7.44
CA ALA A 44 -3.28 -0.92 7.98
C ALA A 44 -2.31 -1.63 8.95
N GLU A 45 -2.79 -2.61 9.71
CA GLU A 45 -1.92 -3.38 10.61
C GLU A 45 -0.94 -4.27 9.85
N ILE A 46 -1.38 -4.87 8.72
CA ILE A 46 -0.50 -5.65 7.85
C ILE A 46 0.47 -4.71 7.12
N ILE A 47 0.03 -3.53 6.69
CA ILE A 47 0.91 -2.51 6.10
C ILE A 47 2.04 -2.17 7.08
N ARG A 48 1.72 -1.84 8.33
CA ARG A 48 2.72 -1.58 9.37
C ARG A 48 3.65 -2.77 9.58
N LEU A 49 3.10 -3.98 9.66
CA LEU A 49 3.87 -5.20 9.85
C LEU A 49 4.88 -5.43 8.71
N LEU A 50 4.45 -5.29 7.46
CA LEU A 50 5.31 -5.45 6.29
C LEU A 50 6.41 -4.38 6.25
N LEU A 51 6.08 -3.12 6.54
CA LEU A 51 7.06 -2.03 6.61
C LEU A 51 8.11 -2.25 7.71
N ILE A 52 7.71 -2.74 8.89
CA ILE A 52 8.64 -3.11 9.97
C ILE A 52 9.62 -4.21 9.54
N HIS A 53 9.20 -5.09 8.63
CA HIS A 53 10.04 -6.15 8.07
C HIS A 53 10.76 -5.75 6.78
N GLY A 54 10.80 -4.45 6.47
CA GLY A 54 11.62 -3.90 5.41
C GLY A 54 11.00 -3.94 4.01
N ALA A 55 9.68 -4.03 3.90
CA ALA A 55 9.01 -3.88 2.61
C ALA A 55 9.36 -2.53 1.96
N ASP A 56 9.69 -2.55 0.67
CA ASP A 56 9.95 -1.32 -0.07
C ASP A 56 8.63 -0.55 -0.27
N ILE A 57 8.49 0.53 0.51
CA ILE A 57 7.31 1.39 0.53
C ILE A 57 7.03 2.06 -0.82
N ASN A 58 8.06 2.23 -1.65
CA ASN A 58 7.99 2.88 -2.94
C ASN A 58 8.07 1.89 -4.11
N LEU A 59 8.00 0.58 -3.83
CA LEU A 59 7.99 -0.43 -4.88
C LEU A 59 6.85 -0.15 -5.84
N ARG A 60 7.20 -0.04 -7.12
CA ARG A 60 6.27 0.34 -8.17
C ARG A 60 5.90 -0.85 -9.02
N GLY A 61 4.61 -1.15 -9.04
CA GLY A 61 4.03 -2.19 -9.84
C GLY A 61 3.15 -1.69 -11.00
N LYS A 62 2.43 -2.60 -11.65
CA LYS A 62 1.43 -2.30 -12.67
C LYS A 62 0.37 -1.32 -12.19
N TYR A 63 -0.06 -1.45 -10.93
CA TYR A 63 -1.06 -0.57 -10.33
C TYR A 63 -0.47 0.71 -9.72
N GLY A 64 0.86 0.86 -9.75
CA GLY A 64 1.54 1.97 -9.08
C GLY A 64 2.19 1.55 -7.76
N THR A 65 2.41 2.49 -6.85
CA THR A 65 2.91 2.26 -5.48
C THR A 65 1.78 1.88 -4.53
N ALA A 66 2.13 1.41 -3.33
CA ALA A 66 1.16 1.13 -2.27
C ALA A 66 0.29 2.36 -1.93
N LEU A 67 0.88 3.57 -1.96
CA LEU A 67 0.16 4.82 -1.67
C LEU A 67 -0.91 5.11 -2.72
N GLN A 68 -0.60 4.93 -4.00
CA GLN A 68 -1.57 5.11 -5.09
C GLN A 68 -2.72 4.11 -4.99
N VAL A 69 -2.44 2.85 -4.63
CA VAL A 69 -3.48 1.82 -4.40
C VAL A 69 -4.37 2.22 -3.21
N ALA A 70 -3.79 2.56 -2.06
CA ALA A 70 -4.55 2.96 -0.88
C ALA A 70 -5.43 4.20 -1.14
N ALA A 71 -4.91 5.16 -1.91
CA ALA A 71 -5.63 6.37 -2.29
C ALA A 71 -6.81 6.08 -3.23
N PHE A 72 -6.60 5.23 -4.25
CA PHE A 72 -7.66 4.81 -5.17
C PHE A 72 -8.83 4.12 -4.45
N PHE A 73 -8.54 3.22 -3.53
CA PHE A 73 -9.59 2.50 -2.78
C PHE A 73 -10.17 3.30 -1.60
N GLY A 74 -9.53 4.39 -1.18
CA GLY A 74 -10.05 5.30 -0.16
C GLY A 74 -9.68 4.95 1.28
N HIS A 75 -8.58 4.23 1.50
CA HIS A 75 -8.20 3.72 2.82
C HIS A 75 -7.35 4.74 3.58
N LYS A 76 -8.01 5.68 4.26
CA LYS A 76 -7.38 6.84 4.93
C LYS A 76 -6.26 6.46 5.90
N GLU A 77 -6.49 5.46 6.73
CA GLU A 77 -5.48 5.00 7.69
C GLU A 77 -4.26 4.39 6.98
N SER A 78 -4.48 3.64 5.90
CA SER A 78 -3.40 3.09 5.09
C SER A 78 -2.59 4.19 4.41
N VAL A 79 -3.26 5.22 3.87
CA VAL A 79 -2.61 6.41 3.31
C VAL A 79 -1.74 7.11 4.35
N ARG A 80 -2.25 7.33 5.57
CA ARG A 80 -1.48 7.94 6.66
C ARG A 80 -0.25 7.13 7.03
N VAL A 81 -0.43 5.82 7.26
CA VAL A 81 0.69 4.90 7.58
C VAL A 81 1.78 4.97 6.50
N LEU A 82 1.40 5.01 5.22
CA LEU A 82 2.35 5.04 4.12
C LEU A 82 3.09 6.38 4.04
N ILE A 83 2.39 7.51 4.16
CA ILE A 83 3.04 8.84 4.15
C ILE A 83 3.95 8.99 5.36
N ASP A 84 3.50 8.58 6.55
CA ASP A 84 4.31 8.60 7.78
C ASP A 84 5.52 7.67 7.68
N GLY A 85 5.41 6.59 6.90
CA GLY A 85 6.49 5.66 6.57
C GLY A 85 7.46 6.15 5.48
N GLY A 86 7.26 7.36 4.92
CA GLY A 86 8.14 7.92 3.90
C GLY A 86 7.81 7.52 2.46
N ALA A 87 6.56 7.16 2.17
CA ALA A 87 6.11 6.98 0.79
C ALA A 87 6.30 8.29 0.00
N ASN A 88 6.79 8.17 -1.24
CA ASN A 88 6.88 9.29 -2.16
C ASN A 88 5.46 9.71 -2.57
N ILE A 89 5.02 10.87 -2.05
CA ILE A 89 3.66 11.38 -2.23
C ILE A 89 3.36 11.74 -3.69
N ASP A 90 4.39 12.18 -4.42
CA ASP A 90 4.35 12.60 -5.83
C ASP A 90 4.79 11.49 -6.78
N ALA A 91 4.80 10.23 -6.33
CA ALA A 91 5.10 9.12 -7.23
C ALA A 91 4.14 9.14 -8.43
N GLU A 92 4.69 8.92 -9.62
CA GLU A 92 3.95 8.91 -10.88
C GLU A 92 3.99 7.54 -11.58
N GLY A 93 3.03 7.32 -12.48
CA GLY A 93 2.92 6.13 -13.30
C GLY A 93 2.00 5.04 -12.71
N GLY A 94 2.14 3.82 -13.23
CA GLY A 94 1.17 2.76 -12.96
C GLY A 94 -0.21 3.08 -13.54
N ARG A 95 -1.19 2.21 -13.29
CA ARG A 95 -2.59 2.41 -13.73
C ARG A 95 -3.26 3.62 -13.09
N TYR A 96 -2.84 4.01 -11.88
CA TYR A 96 -3.54 5.02 -11.08
C TYR A 96 -2.96 6.43 -11.14
N GLY A 97 -1.85 6.68 -11.86
CA GLY A 97 -1.22 8.00 -11.88
C GLY A 97 -0.69 8.39 -10.49
N THR A 98 -0.76 9.66 -10.11
CA THR A 98 -0.39 10.09 -8.74
C THR A 98 -1.42 9.64 -7.71
N ALA A 99 -1.04 9.61 -6.42
CA ALA A 99 -1.99 9.31 -5.36
C ALA A 99 -3.14 10.32 -5.30
N LEU A 100 -2.83 11.60 -5.56
CA LEU A 100 -3.83 12.68 -5.64
C LEU A 100 -4.81 12.46 -6.80
N TYR A 101 -4.30 12.12 -7.99
CA TYR A 101 -5.14 11.81 -9.14
C TYR A 101 -6.02 10.58 -8.88
N ALA A 102 -5.45 9.51 -8.32
CA ALA A 102 -6.17 8.29 -7.97
C ALA A 102 -7.35 8.54 -7.01
N ALA A 103 -7.12 9.35 -5.96
CA ALA A 103 -8.17 9.76 -5.03
C ALA A 103 -9.23 10.63 -5.71
N ALA A 104 -8.81 11.55 -6.59
CA ALA A 104 -9.72 12.46 -7.30
C ALA A 104 -10.68 11.71 -8.24
N ILE A 105 -10.18 10.81 -9.08
CA ILE A 105 -11.03 10.08 -10.04
C ILE A 105 -12.02 9.13 -9.37
N GLN A 106 -11.74 8.73 -8.12
CA GLN A 106 -12.62 7.87 -7.31
C GLN A 106 -13.47 8.64 -6.29
N GLY A 107 -13.40 9.97 -6.29
CA GLY A 107 -14.19 10.83 -5.38
C GLY A 107 -13.85 10.63 -3.90
N LYS A 108 -12.60 10.29 -3.57
CA LYS A 108 -12.14 10.04 -2.20
C LYS A 108 -11.74 11.36 -1.51
N THR A 109 -12.72 12.20 -1.20
CA THR A 109 -12.48 13.57 -0.66
C THR A 109 -11.61 13.58 0.60
N GLU A 110 -11.83 12.68 1.55
CA GLU A 110 -11.00 12.62 2.76
C GLU A 110 -9.54 12.25 2.49
N ILE A 111 -9.26 11.55 1.40
CA ILE A 111 -7.89 11.24 0.98
C ILE A 111 -7.25 12.44 0.29
N LEU A 112 -8.01 13.17 -0.53
CA LEU A 112 -7.55 14.42 -1.13
C LEU A 112 -7.11 15.41 -0.06
N GLU A 113 -7.93 15.59 0.98
CA GLU A 113 -7.60 16.46 2.11
C GLU A 113 -6.27 16.04 2.76
N VAL A 114 -6.12 14.75 3.09
CA VAL A 114 -4.89 14.23 3.70
C VAL A 114 -3.68 14.41 2.77
N LEU A 115 -3.80 14.15 1.47
CA LEU A 115 -2.69 14.29 0.53
C LEU A 115 -2.28 15.77 0.37
N LEU A 116 -3.24 16.68 0.22
CA LEU A 116 -2.98 18.12 0.09
C LEU A 116 -2.38 18.70 1.39
N GLU A 117 -2.87 18.29 2.56
CA GLU A 117 -2.28 18.65 3.86
C GLU A 117 -0.81 18.21 4.00
N ARG A 118 -0.44 17.14 3.30
CA ARG A 118 0.92 16.57 3.29
C ARG A 118 1.78 17.06 2.12
N GLY A 119 1.26 17.96 1.28
CA GLY A 119 2.01 18.65 0.24
C GLY A 119 2.04 17.96 -1.13
N ALA A 120 1.05 17.11 -1.43
CA ALA A 120 0.82 16.54 -2.77
C ALA A 120 0.34 17.56 -3.81
#